data_AF-A0A960YRH7-F1
#
_entry.id   AF-A0A960YRH7-F1
#
_cell.length_a   1.000
_cell.length_b   1.000
_cell.length_c   1.000
_cell.angle_alpha   90.00
_cell.angle_beta   90.00
_cell.angle_gamma   90.00
#
_symmetry.space_group_name_H-M   'P 1'
#
loop_
_entity.id
_entity.type
_entity.pdbx_description
1 polymer ?
#
loop_
_entity_poly.entity_id
_entity_poly.type
_entity_poly.pdbx_seq_one_letter_code
_entity_poly.pdbx_strand_id
1 'polypeptide(L)'
;MHWVNWFGLEYIPFINPGALVWLALACSGFYYATVLLGLPQKDWARTPQSIGAGLALTVSLASHLILFGLFTVQISNAWQAYHLRFIGVDTALAVAYMIYALLLFLWGLYSRIRAFRWFGSLVIGAVSIKTIFWDLSGEATIYKAAYLLMIGLVMLLIAFINQRWLSQEEKEC
;
A
#
# COMPACT_ATOMS: atom_id res chain seq x y z
N MET A 1 -23.44 -11.80 -6.75
CA MET A 1 -22.30 -11.90 -7.69
C MET A 1 -22.06 -13.37 -7.93
N HIS A 2 -22.01 -13.82 -9.19
CA HIS A 2 -21.65 -15.20 -9.51
C HIS A 2 -20.15 -15.27 -9.75
N TRP A 3 -19.44 -16.03 -8.90
CA TRP A 3 -18.02 -16.31 -9.10
C TRP A 3 -17.85 -17.41 -10.14
N VAL A 4 -16.83 -17.30 -10.97
CA VAL A 4 -16.48 -18.38 -11.91
C VAL A 4 -15.69 -19.42 -11.12
N ASN A 5 -16.23 -20.62 -10.99
CA ASN A 5 -15.58 -21.70 -10.25
C ASN A 5 -14.43 -22.25 -11.12
N TRP A 6 -13.19 -22.09 -10.66
CA TRP A 6 -11.98 -22.55 -11.35
C TRP A 6 -11.35 -23.67 -10.53
N PHE A 7 -11.24 -24.88 -11.10
CA PHE A 7 -10.62 -26.03 -10.42
C PHE A 7 -11.24 -26.37 -9.04
N GLY A 8 -12.53 -26.11 -8.86
CA GLY A 8 -13.23 -26.32 -7.58
C GLY A 8 -12.99 -25.21 -6.54
N LEU A 9 -12.24 -24.16 -6.89
CA LEU A 9 -12.09 -22.95 -6.09
C LEU A 9 -13.15 -21.93 -6.50
N GLU A 10 -13.95 -21.50 -5.53
CA GLU A 10 -14.99 -20.48 -5.74
C GLU A 10 -14.40 -19.14 -6.18
N TYR A 11 -13.22 -18.79 -5.67
CA TYR A 11 -12.60 -17.50 -5.96
C TYR A 11 -11.07 -17.57 -5.92
N ILE A 12 -10.43 -17.13 -7.00
CA ILE A 12 -8.97 -16.98 -7.06
C ILE A 12 -8.65 -15.48 -7.05
N PRO A 13 -8.07 -14.96 -5.94
CA PRO A 13 -7.63 -13.57 -5.88
C PRO A 13 -6.63 -13.26 -7.00
N PHE A 14 -6.68 -12.03 -7.52
CA PHE A 14 -5.76 -11.48 -8.53
C PHE A 14 -5.76 -12.11 -9.93
N ILE A 15 -6.41 -13.25 -10.15
CA ILE A 15 -6.45 -13.95 -11.46
C ILE A 15 -7.82 -13.80 -12.17
N ASN A 16 -8.83 -13.25 -11.49
CA ASN A 16 -10.13 -12.98 -12.11
C ASN A 16 -10.07 -11.80 -13.10
N PRO A 17 -10.96 -11.74 -14.11
CA PRO A 17 -10.94 -10.70 -15.14
C PRO A 17 -10.97 -9.27 -14.59
N GLY A 18 -11.74 -9.04 -13.52
CA GLY A 18 -11.77 -7.75 -12.84
C GLY A 18 -10.39 -7.37 -12.31
N ALA A 19 -9.74 -8.25 -11.56
CA ALA A 19 -8.41 -8.00 -11.04
C ALA A 19 -7.37 -7.76 -12.14
N LEU A 20 -7.45 -8.49 -13.26
CA LEU A 20 -6.55 -8.30 -14.40
C LEU A 20 -6.70 -6.91 -15.02
N VAL A 21 -7.92 -6.36 -15.10
CA VAL A 21 -8.15 -4.99 -15.58
C VAL A 21 -7.50 -3.96 -14.63
N TRP A 22 -7.67 -4.12 -13.32
CA TRP A 22 -7.05 -3.23 -12.34
C TRP A 22 -5.52 -3.28 -12.39
N LEU A 23 -4.95 -4.49 -12.51
CA LEU A 23 -3.51 -4.68 -12.68
C LEU A 23 -3.02 -4.04 -13.98
N ALA A 24 -3.71 -4.25 -15.10
CA ALA A 24 -3.36 -3.63 -16.37
C ALA A 24 -3.38 -2.10 -16.29
N LEU A 25 -4.40 -1.53 -15.65
CA LEU A 25 -4.51 -0.08 -15.42
C LEU A 25 -3.33 0.44 -14.57
N ALA A 26 -3.06 -0.19 -13.42
CA ALA A 26 -1.95 0.21 -12.57
C ALA A 26 -0.59 0.09 -13.28
N CYS A 27 -0.34 -1.04 -13.96
CA CYS A 27 0.88 -1.25 -14.73
C CYS A 27 1.04 -0.24 -15.86
N SER A 28 -0.05 0.06 -16.60
CA SER A 28 -0.01 1.07 -17.66
C SER A 28 0.31 2.47 -17.12
N GLY A 29 -0.25 2.84 -15.97
CA GLY A 29 0.05 4.10 -15.30
C GLY A 29 1.51 4.19 -14.86
N PHE A 30 2.06 3.14 -14.23
CA PHE A 30 3.49 3.09 -13.90
C PHE A 30 4.39 3.15 -15.12
N TYR A 31 4.05 2.42 -16.18
CA TYR A 31 4.78 2.43 -17.44
C TYR A 31 4.77 3.83 -18.07
N TYR A 32 3.61 4.49 -18.12
CA TYR A 32 3.50 5.85 -18.64
C TYR A 32 4.32 6.85 -17.82
N ALA A 33 4.26 6.76 -16.49
CA ALA A 33 5.01 7.62 -15.59
C ALA A 33 6.53 7.45 -15.72
N THR A 34 7.02 6.24 -16.01
CA THR A 34 8.46 5.93 -16.06
C THR A 34 9.05 6.07 -17.46
N VAL A 35 8.39 5.52 -18.48
CA VAL A 35 8.92 5.44 -19.85
C VAL A 35 8.55 6.65 -20.68
N LEU A 36 7.26 7.05 -20.68
CA LEU A 36 6.80 8.13 -21.56
C LEU A 36 7.11 9.52 -21.00
N LEU A 37 7.02 9.68 -19.70
CA LEU A 37 7.33 10.94 -19.02
C LEU A 37 8.80 11.04 -18.60
N GLY A 38 9.61 10.01 -18.91
CA GLY A 38 11.07 10.08 -18.97
C GLY A 38 11.76 10.37 -17.64
N LEU A 39 11.25 9.82 -16.53
CA LEU A 39 11.84 10.05 -15.21
C LEU A 39 12.70 8.87 -14.74
N PRO A 40 14.04 9.01 -14.70
CA PRO A 40 14.85 8.14 -13.87
C PRO A 40 14.37 8.31 -12.43
N GLN A 41 14.01 7.20 -11.80
CA GLN A 41 13.47 7.14 -10.44
C GLN A 41 14.36 7.86 -9.39
N LYS A 42 15.64 8.08 -9.72
CA LYS A 42 16.66 8.75 -8.90
C LYS A 42 16.58 10.29 -8.91
N ASP A 43 15.95 10.91 -9.91
CA ASP A 43 15.99 12.38 -10.10
C ASP A 43 14.74 13.12 -9.58
N TRP A 44 13.75 12.38 -9.06
CA TRP A 44 12.51 12.96 -8.53
C TRP A 44 12.74 13.93 -7.35
N ALA A 45 13.90 13.86 -6.69
CA ALA A 45 14.28 14.77 -5.60
C ALA A 45 14.93 16.09 -6.08
N ARG A 46 15.46 16.13 -7.31
CA ARG A 46 16.30 17.24 -7.80
C ARG A 46 15.60 18.21 -8.75
N THR A 47 14.47 17.82 -9.34
CA THR A 47 13.79 18.69 -10.33
C THR A 47 12.26 18.62 -10.24
N PRO A 48 11.62 19.35 -9.31
CA PRO A 48 10.16 19.51 -9.30
C PRO A 48 9.65 20.50 -10.36
N GLN A 49 10.52 21.10 -11.19
CA GLN A 49 10.18 22.31 -11.94
C GLN A 49 9.63 22.08 -13.35
N SER A 50 9.58 20.84 -13.85
CA SER A 50 8.94 20.56 -15.14
C SER A 50 7.53 19.99 -14.95
N ILE A 51 6.59 20.46 -15.77
CA ILE A 51 5.20 19.98 -15.79
C ILE A 51 5.15 18.44 -15.97
N GLY A 52 6.07 17.88 -16.76
CA GLY A 52 6.19 16.43 -16.98
C GLY A 52 6.52 15.65 -15.69
N ALA A 53 7.38 16.20 -14.83
CA ALA A 53 7.75 15.54 -13.58
C ALA A 53 6.57 15.46 -12.58
N GLY A 54 5.80 16.56 -12.49
CA GLY A 54 4.58 16.60 -11.66
C GLY A 54 3.53 15.60 -12.15
N LEU A 55 3.26 15.57 -13.45
CA LEU A 55 2.30 14.63 -14.04
C LEU A 55 2.69 13.18 -13.81
N ALA A 56 3.96 12.82 -13.99
CA ALA A 56 4.44 11.46 -13.76
C ALA A 56 4.28 11.03 -12.31
N LEU A 57 4.58 11.93 -11.36
CA LEU A 57 4.37 11.66 -9.94
C LEU A 57 2.88 11.43 -9.64
N THR A 58 1.99 12.27 -10.16
CA THR A 58 0.54 12.12 -9.97
C THR A 58 0.04 10.81 -10.55
N VAL A 59 0.44 10.46 -11.78
CA VAL A 59 0.06 9.19 -12.42
C VAL A 59 0.60 8.00 -11.62
N SER A 60 1.82 8.08 -11.09
CA SER A 60 2.42 7.03 -10.27
C SER A 60 1.71 6.85 -8.92
N LEU A 61 1.32 7.95 -8.26
CA LEU A 61 0.52 7.91 -7.04
C LEU A 61 -0.90 7.37 -7.31
N ALA A 62 -1.53 7.79 -8.40
CA ALA A 62 -2.82 7.27 -8.83
C ALA A 62 -2.76 5.75 -9.11
N SER A 63 -1.66 5.28 -9.71
CA SER A 63 -1.45 3.84 -9.95
C SER A 63 -1.34 3.05 -8.64
N HIS A 64 -0.67 3.60 -7.62
CA HIS A 64 -0.67 3.01 -6.27
C HIS A 64 -2.05 3.04 -5.62
N LEU A 65 -2.87 4.05 -5.87
CA LEU A 65 -4.25 4.12 -5.36
C LEU A 65 -5.15 3.08 -6.04
N ILE A 66 -4.94 2.82 -7.33
CA ILE A 66 -5.60 1.70 -8.05
C ILE A 66 -5.20 0.37 -7.40
N LEU A 67 -3.91 0.11 -7.17
CA LEU A 67 -3.47 -1.11 -6.49
C LEU A 67 -4.07 -1.24 -5.08
N PHE A 68 -4.14 -0.13 -4.34
CA PHE A 68 -4.78 -0.10 -3.03
C PHE A 68 -6.25 -0.54 -3.09
N GLY A 69 -7.04 0.03 -4.01
CA GLY A 69 -8.42 -0.36 -4.22
C GLY A 69 -8.57 -1.81 -4.71
N LEU A 70 -7.66 -2.29 -5.54
CA LEU A 70 -7.61 -3.69 -5.95
C LEU A 70 -7.46 -4.61 -4.72
N PHE A 71 -6.50 -4.33 -3.84
CA PHE A 71 -6.32 -5.12 -2.61
C PHE A 71 -7.60 -5.15 -1.76
N THR A 72 -8.27 -4.02 -1.59
CA THR A 72 -9.55 -3.94 -0.87
C THR A 72 -10.58 -4.92 -1.44
N VAL A 73 -10.79 -4.86 -2.76
CA VAL A 73 -11.78 -5.69 -3.45
C VAL A 73 -11.38 -7.17 -3.37
N GLN A 74 -10.11 -7.52 -3.62
CA GLN A 74 -9.69 -8.91 -3.61
C GLN A 74 -9.78 -9.55 -2.22
N ILE A 75 -9.37 -8.83 -1.17
CA ILE A 75 -9.44 -9.32 0.21
C ILE A 75 -10.90 -9.49 0.62
N SER A 76 -11.76 -8.51 0.34
CA SER A 76 -13.19 -8.57 0.66
C SER A 76 -13.87 -9.75 -0.03
N ASN A 77 -13.59 -9.96 -1.32
CA ASN A 77 -14.14 -11.06 -2.10
C ASN A 77 -13.64 -12.42 -1.59
N ALA A 78 -12.35 -12.53 -1.23
CA ALA A 78 -11.81 -13.74 -0.63
C ALA A 78 -12.47 -14.06 0.71
N TRP A 79 -12.67 -13.05 1.56
CA TRP A 79 -13.36 -13.24 2.84
C TRP A 79 -14.79 -13.75 2.67
N GLN A 80 -15.51 -13.21 1.69
CA GLN A 80 -16.88 -13.61 1.39
C GLN A 80 -16.94 -15.01 0.77
N ALA A 81 -16.09 -15.32 -0.22
CA ALA A 81 -16.10 -16.60 -0.92
C ALA A 81 -15.72 -17.77 0.01
N TYR A 82 -14.72 -17.59 0.87
CA TYR A 82 -14.26 -18.67 1.75
C TYR A 82 -14.91 -18.66 3.13
N HIS A 83 -15.87 -17.76 3.38
CA HIS A 83 -16.55 -17.59 4.67
C HIS A 83 -15.58 -17.58 5.87
N LEU A 84 -14.50 -16.83 5.76
CA LEU A 84 -13.44 -16.79 6.78
C LEU A 84 -13.98 -16.11 8.05
N ARG A 85 -14.04 -16.84 9.17
CA ARG A 85 -14.58 -16.36 10.46
C ARG A 85 -13.54 -16.13 11.56
N PHE A 86 -12.28 -16.49 11.32
CA PHE A 86 -11.23 -16.40 12.35
C PHE A 86 -10.78 -14.97 12.67
N ILE A 87 -10.95 -14.04 11.72
CA ILE A 87 -10.68 -12.61 11.89
C ILE A 87 -11.69 -11.83 11.06
N GLY A 88 -12.12 -10.68 11.57
CA GLY A 88 -12.99 -9.76 10.83
C GLY A 88 -12.31 -9.26 9.55
N VAL A 89 -13.08 -9.13 8.48
CA VAL A 89 -12.58 -8.62 7.19
C VAL A 89 -11.98 -7.23 7.34
N ASP A 90 -12.55 -6.39 8.20
CA ASP A 90 -12.05 -5.04 8.48
C ASP A 90 -10.67 -5.05 9.14
N THR A 91 -10.44 -5.97 10.08
CA THR A 91 -9.12 -6.15 10.71
C THR A 91 -8.11 -6.69 9.71
N ALA A 92 -8.49 -7.65 8.86
CA ALA A 92 -7.63 -8.17 7.81
C ALA A 92 -7.24 -7.08 6.79
N LEU A 93 -8.20 -6.23 6.39
CA LEU A 93 -7.96 -5.07 5.53
C LEU A 93 -7.04 -4.05 6.20
N ALA A 94 -7.23 -3.77 7.49
CA ALA A 94 -6.34 -2.87 8.24
C ALA A 94 -4.89 -3.37 8.23
N VAL A 95 -4.68 -4.66 8.48
CA VAL A 95 -3.33 -5.27 8.42
C VAL A 95 -2.74 -5.15 7.02
N ALA A 96 -3.52 -5.49 5.98
CA ALA A 96 -3.07 -5.41 4.61
C ALA A 96 -2.69 -3.98 4.20
N TYR A 97 -3.49 -2.98 4.61
CA TYR A 97 -3.18 -1.57 4.36
C TYR A 97 -1.94 -1.10 5.09
N MET A 98 -1.72 -1.55 6.33
CA MET A 98 -0.50 -1.24 7.09
C MET A 98 0.75 -1.80 6.40
N ILE A 99 0.70 -3.06 5.94
CA ILE A 99 1.81 -3.67 5.19
C ILE A 99 2.05 -2.92 3.88
N TYR A 100 0.98 -2.63 3.12
CA TYR A 100 1.08 -1.90 1.86
C TYR A 100 1.68 -0.49 2.04
N ALA A 101 1.22 0.24 3.05
CA ALA A 101 1.71 1.58 3.33
C ALA A 101 3.17 1.58 3.82
N LEU A 102 3.57 0.55 4.57
CA LEU A 102 4.97 0.32 4.93
C LEU A 102 5.81 0.08 3.67
N LEU A 103 5.40 -0.81 2.77
CA LEU A 103 6.11 -1.06 1.52
C LEU A 103 6.24 0.22 0.68
N LEU A 104 5.21 1.04 0.64
CA LEU A 104 5.23 2.30 -0.10
C LEU A 104 6.17 3.34 0.54
N PHE A 105 6.20 3.41 1.87
CA PHE A 105 7.15 4.23 2.60
C PHE A 105 8.59 3.79 2.34
N LEU A 106 8.84 2.47 2.40
CA LEU A 106 10.15 1.87 2.11
C LEU A 106 10.57 2.10 0.66
N TRP A 107 9.64 1.98 -0.28
CA TRP A 107 9.86 2.33 -1.67
C TRP A 107 10.26 3.79 -1.81
N GLY A 108 9.55 4.71 -1.15
CA GLY A 108 9.86 6.13 -1.14
C GLY A 108 11.23 6.45 -0.53
N LEU A 109 11.68 5.70 0.48
CA LEU A 109 13.04 5.78 1.00
C LEU A 109 14.07 5.28 -0.03
N TYR A 110 13.85 4.08 -0.57
CA TYR A 110 14.71 3.46 -1.57
C TYR A 110 14.91 4.35 -2.79
N SER A 111 13.82 4.93 -3.27
CA SER A 111 13.77 5.75 -4.45
C SER A 111 14.07 7.24 -4.16
N ARG A 112 14.37 7.60 -2.91
CA ARG A 112 14.63 8.98 -2.43
C ARG A 112 13.53 9.98 -2.78
N ILE A 113 12.27 9.53 -2.87
CA ILE A 113 11.11 10.32 -3.25
C ILE A 113 10.30 10.69 -2.01
N ARG A 114 10.30 11.99 -1.67
CA ARG A 114 9.56 12.52 -0.51
C ARG A 114 8.05 12.28 -0.61
N ALA A 115 7.47 12.34 -1.81
CA ALA A 115 6.03 12.17 -2.00
C ALA A 115 5.54 10.77 -1.60
N PHE A 116 6.26 9.70 -1.95
CA PHE A 116 5.92 8.34 -1.54
C PHE A 116 6.09 8.11 -0.04
N ARG A 117 7.14 8.71 0.56
CA ARG A 117 7.31 8.68 2.02
C ARG A 117 6.12 9.33 2.72
N TRP A 118 5.72 10.53 2.28
CA TRP A 118 4.56 11.23 2.83
C TRP A 118 3.26 10.46 2.61
N PHE A 119 3.04 9.93 1.42
CA PHE A 119 1.84 9.16 1.11
C PHE A 119 1.75 7.89 1.96
N GLY A 120 2.84 7.11 2.07
CA GLY A 120 2.91 5.95 2.95
C GLY A 120 2.62 6.31 4.41
N SER A 121 3.26 7.36 4.94
CA SER A 121 3.02 7.84 6.31
C SER A 121 1.58 8.29 6.54
N LEU A 122 0.97 8.98 5.56
CA LEU A 122 -0.42 9.43 5.63
C LEU A 122 -1.36 8.23 5.70
N VAL A 123 -1.16 7.23 4.84
CA VAL A 123 -1.97 6.00 4.85
C VAL A 123 -1.82 5.25 6.17
N ILE A 124 -0.60 5.11 6.71
CA ILE A 124 -0.39 4.51 8.05
C ILE A 124 -1.18 5.26 9.12
N GLY A 125 -1.09 6.58 9.15
CA GLY A 125 -1.82 7.41 10.12
C GLY A 125 -3.33 7.26 9.98
N ALA A 126 -3.85 7.36 8.75
CA ALA A 126 -5.27 7.25 8.47
C ALA A 126 -5.83 5.88 8.83
N VAL A 127 -5.14 4.79 8.48
CA VAL A 127 -5.53 3.41 8.81
C VAL A 127 -5.45 3.19 10.32
N SER A 128 -4.40 3.68 10.99
CA SER A 128 -4.27 3.58 12.45
C SER A 128 -5.45 4.22 13.17
N ILE A 129 -5.80 5.45 12.79
CA ILE A 129 -6.96 6.17 13.34
C ILE A 129 -8.25 5.40 13.03
N LYS A 130 -8.49 5.03 11.77
CA LYS A 130 -9.69 4.29 11.37
C LYS A 130 -9.85 3.01 12.20
N THR A 131 -8.80 2.22 12.32
CA THR A 131 -8.87 0.91 12.97
C THR A 131 -9.02 1.00 14.48
N ILE A 132 -8.39 1.98 15.14
CA ILE A 132 -8.54 2.17 16.59
C ILE A 132 -9.97 2.61 16.96
N PHE A 133 -10.54 3.56 16.20
CA PHE A 133 -11.83 4.15 16.55
C PHE A 133 -13.05 3.42 15.98
N TRP A 134 -12.92 2.79 14.80
CA TRP A 134 -14.02 2.09 14.13
C TRP A 134 -13.82 0.59 14.11
N ASP A 135 -12.77 0.08 13.46
CA ASP A 135 -12.67 -1.37 13.15
C ASP A 135 -12.51 -2.26 14.40
N LEU A 136 -11.90 -1.74 15.47
CA LEU A 136 -11.72 -2.46 16.74
C LEU A 136 -12.79 -2.10 17.79
N SER A 137 -13.74 -1.22 17.46
CA SER A 137 -14.79 -0.84 18.39
C SER A 137 -15.79 -1.99 18.54
N GLY A 138 -15.80 -2.62 19.72
CA GLY A 138 -16.61 -3.82 20.00
C GLY A 138 -15.84 -5.14 19.93
N GLU A 139 -14.59 -5.13 19.46
CA GLU A 139 -13.74 -6.32 19.45
C GLU A 139 -13.10 -6.61 20.82
N ALA A 140 -12.72 -7.87 21.03
CA ALA A 140 -12.03 -8.31 22.25
C ALA A 140 -10.73 -7.53 22.49
N THR A 141 -10.42 -7.25 23.76
CA THR A 141 -9.23 -6.47 24.17
C THR A 141 -7.92 -7.02 23.61
N ILE A 142 -7.83 -8.34 23.41
CA ILE A 142 -6.65 -8.98 22.82
C ILE A 142 -6.38 -8.53 21.37
N TYR A 143 -7.42 -8.30 20.55
CA TYR A 143 -7.25 -7.82 19.18
C TYR A 143 -6.74 -6.37 19.16
N LYS A 144 -7.23 -5.54 20.09
CA LYS A 144 -6.73 -4.17 20.27
C LYS A 144 -5.24 -4.15 20.66
N ALA A 145 -4.87 -4.98 21.64
CA ALA A 145 -3.48 -5.11 22.07
C ALA A 145 -2.57 -5.61 20.93
N ALA A 146 -3.01 -6.62 20.18
CA ALA A 146 -2.27 -7.15 19.04
C ALA A 146 -2.08 -6.11 17.93
N TYR A 147 -3.12 -5.34 17.61
CA TYR A 147 -3.05 -4.28 16.61
C TYR A 147 -2.12 -3.14 17.04
N LEU A 148 -2.18 -2.71 18.31
CA LEU A 148 -1.27 -1.68 18.84
C LEU A 148 0.20 -2.15 18.82
N LEU A 149 0.46 -3.42 19.15
CA LEU A 149 1.78 -4.02 19.04
C LEU A 149 2.27 -4.00 17.59
N MET A 150 1.40 -4.36 16.64
CA MET A 150 1.72 -4.30 15.21
C MET A 150 2.07 -2.88 14.76
N ILE A 151 1.26 -1.86 15.12
CA ILE A 151 1.57 -0.46 14.82
C ILE A 151 2.94 -0.08 15.42
N GLY A 152 3.19 -0.44 16.68
CA GLY A 152 4.46 -0.18 17.34
C GLY A 152 5.64 -0.79 16.57
N LEU A 153 5.50 -2.03 16.11
CA LEU A 153 6.51 -2.71 15.30
C LEU A 153 6.72 -2.02 13.94
N VAL A 154 5.65 -1.60 13.27
CA VAL A 154 5.75 -0.84 12.01
C VAL A 154 6.46 0.50 12.23
N MET A 155 6.15 1.22 13.30
CA MET A 155 6.81 2.48 13.65
C MET A 155 8.29 2.29 13.96
N LEU A 156 8.65 1.23 14.71
CA LEU A 156 10.03 0.87 14.99
C LEU A 156 10.80 0.51 13.71
N LEU A 157 10.20 -0.26 12.79
CA LEU A 157 10.80 -0.59 11.50
C LEU A 157 11.05 0.67 10.67
N ILE A 158 10.07 1.58 10.61
CA ILE A 158 10.20 2.87 9.93
C ILE A 158 11.35 3.68 10.53
N ALA A 159 11.40 3.82 11.86
CA ALA A 159 12.44 4.57 12.56
C ALA A 159 13.82 3.95 12.33
N PHE A 160 13.95 2.64 12.48
CA PHE A 160 15.20 1.89 12.27
C PHE A 160 15.75 2.04 10.84
N ILE A 161 14.88 1.88 9.85
CA ILE A 161 15.28 1.99 8.44
C ILE A 161 15.63 3.44 8.10
N ASN A 162 14.83 4.41 8.55
CA ASN A 162 15.12 5.82 8.34
C ASN A 162 16.47 6.22 8.96
N GLN A 163 16.78 5.77 10.18
CA GLN A 163 18.07 6.01 10.83
C GLN A 163 19.23 5.40 10.04
N ARG A 164 19.09 4.16 9.58
CA ARG A 164 20.13 3.47 8.80
C ARG A 164 20.45 4.22 7.50
N TRP A 165 19.44 4.71 6.80
CA TRP A 165 19.62 5.44 5.54
C TRP A 165 20.21 6.84 5.75
N LEU A 166 19.77 7.56 6.78
CA LEU A 166 20.36 8.86 7.15
C LEU A 166 21.85 8.73 7.51
N SER A 167 22.23 7.68 8.25
CA SER A 167 23.63 7.42 8.61
C SER A 167 24.52 7.04 7.42
N GLN A 168 23.93 6.65 6.28
CA GLN A 168 24.68 6.41 5.04
C GLN A 168 24.91 7.71 4.27
N GLU A 169 23.92 8.59 4.20
CA GLU A 169 24.08 9.91 3.57
C GLU A 169 25.14 10.77 4.27
N GLU A 170 25.26 10.65 5.60
CA GLU A 170 26.27 11.37 6.39
C GLU A 170 27.70 10.83 6.23
N LYS A 171 27.86 9.58 5.75
CA LYS A 171 29.18 8.97 5.46
C LYS A 171 29.66 9.18 4.03
N GLU A 172 28.75 9.58 3.13
CA GLU A 172 29.06 9.89 1.73
C GLU A 172 29.44 11.37 1.51
N CYS A 173 29.41 12.19 2.58
CA CYS A 173 29.78 13.61 2.59
C CYS A 173 31.14 13.79 3.27
#